data_AF-A0AAU9MHD6-F1
#
_entry.id   AF-A0AAU9MHD6-F1
#
_cell.length_a   1.000
_cell.length_b   1.000
_cell.length_c   1.000
_cell.angle_alpha   90.00
_cell.angle_beta   90.00
_cell.angle_gamma   90.00
#
_symmetry.space_group_name_H-M   'P 1'
#
loop_
_entity.id
_entity.type
_entity.pdbx_description
1 polymer ?
#
loop_
_entity_poly.entity_id
_entity_poly.type
_entity_poly.pdbx_seq_one_letter_code
_entity_poly.pdbx_strand_id
1 'polypeptide(L)'
;MLYTGGLPFNLARNPHYVRAFQFAANKKIEGYVPPGYNKLRTTLLQKEKDNVHKLLEPLRSTWKEKCVTIVSDGWSDPTRKPLINFMATSANCKVAGEIIESQFPHICWTPCVVHTHNLALKNICLPRNVETNELTYEQCRWIKEVHEEEFAIKNFIMNHNMRLSIFTKFTPLRLLSVTDTCFASIIVMLKRLKLIKRVLQVWS
;
A
#
# COMPACT_ATOMS: atom_id res chain seq x y z
N MET A 1 -29.01 13.33 0.98
CA MET A 1 -27.79 13.14 1.80
C MET A 1 -26.66 12.45 1.03
N LEU A 2 -26.77 11.17 0.63
CA LEU A 2 -25.65 10.47 -0.03
C LEU A 2 -25.18 11.19 -1.31
N TYR A 3 -26.04 11.29 -2.32
CA TYR A 3 -25.75 12.01 -3.56
C TYR A 3 -25.50 13.51 -3.33
N THR A 4 -26.40 14.18 -2.62
CA THR A 4 -26.38 15.64 -2.40
C THR A 4 -25.23 16.13 -1.51
N GLY A 5 -24.53 15.23 -0.81
CA GLY A 5 -23.40 15.54 0.07
C GLY A 5 -22.11 14.81 -0.31
N GLY A 6 -22.04 14.21 -1.51
CA GLY A 6 -20.85 13.52 -2.01
C GLY A 6 -20.36 12.34 -1.16
N LEU A 7 -21.24 11.71 -0.37
CA LEU A 7 -20.83 10.66 0.57
C LEU A 7 -20.57 9.33 -0.17
N PRO A 8 -19.41 8.67 0.04
CA PRO A 8 -19.11 7.39 -0.61
C PRO A 8 -20.15 6.31 -0.31
N PHE A 9 -20.62 5.59 -1.33
CA PHE A 9 -21.66 4.55 -1.16
C PHE A 9 -21.25 3.39 -0.22
N ASN A 10 -19.96 3.18 -0.01
CA ASN A 10 -19.45 2.25 1.02
C ASN A 10 -19.92 2.61 2.45
N LEU A 11 -20.33 3.85 2.71
CA LEU A 11 -20.94 4.25 4.00
C LEU A 11 -22.19 3.42 4.33
N ALA A 12 -22.98 3.03 3.33
CA ALA A 12 -24.18 2.20 3.52
C ALA A 12 -23.85 0.78 4.02
N ARG A 13 -22.60 0.33 3.89
CA ARG A 13 -22.10 -0.97 4.41
C ARG A 13 -21.52 -0.87 5.82
N ASN A 14 -21.41 0.34 6.40
CA ASN A 14 -20.82 0.52 7.73
C ASN A 14 -21.80 0.02 8.83
N PRO A 15 -21.40 -0.94 9.70
CA PRO A 15 -22.28 -1.46 10.75
C PRO A 15 -22.77 -0.42 11.77
N HIS A 16 -22.08 0.71 11.94
CA HIS A 16 -22.54 1.80 12.80
C HIS A 16 -23.59 2.67 12.10
N TYR A 17 -23.46 2.89 10.80
CA TYR A 17 -24.48 3.56 9.99
C TYR A 17 -25.78 2.74 10.00
N VAL A 18 -25.70 1.44 9.69
CA VAL A 18 -26.86 0.55 9.68
C VAL A 18 -27.53 0.48 11.07
N ARG A 19 -26.75 0.28 12.14
CA ARG A 19 -27.30 0.25 13.51
C ARG A 19 -27.91 1.58 13.95
N ALA A 20 -27.41 2.73 13.52
CA ALA A 20 -28.01 4.03 13.85
C ALA A 20 -29.41 4.18 13.25
N PHE A 21 -29.60 3.82 11.98
CA PHE A 21 -30.92 3.84 11.34
C PHE A 21 -31.86 2.76 11.88
N GLN A 22 -31.35 1.55 12.19
CA GLN A 22 -32.13 0.52 12.87
C GLN A 22 -32.59 0.97 14.26
N PHE A 23 -31.73 1.63 15.04
CA PHE A 23 -32.11 2.17 16.35
C PHE A 23 -33.18 3.26 16.23
N ALA A 24 -33.02 4.20 15.28
CA ALA A 24 -33.99 5.26 15.03
C ALA A 24 -35.34 4.76 14.51
N ALA A 25 -35.37 3.69 13.72
CA ALA A 25 -36.62 3.08 13.24
C ALA A 25 -37.35 2.29 14.34
N ASN A 26 -36.61 1.65 15.26
CA ASN A 26 -37.17 0.77 16.30
C ASN A 26 -37.36 1.44 17.68
N LYS A 27 -37.17 2.76 17.79
CA LYS A 27 -37.34 3.53 19.04
C LYS A 27 -37.97 4.89 18.77
N LYS A 28 -38.95 5.29 19.59
CA LYS A 28 -39.49 6.65 19.58
C LYS A 28 -38.49 7.61 20.24
N ILE A 29 -37.63 8.26 19.45
CA ILE A 29 -36.62 9.21 19.95
C ILE A 29 -37.19 10.63 19.99
N GLU A 30 -38.19 10.83 20.86
CA GLU A 30 -38.95 12.07 20.97
C GLU A 30 -38.07 13.24 21.45
N GLY A 31 -38.21 14.40 20.82
CA GLY A 31 -37.39 15.60 21.10
C GLY A 31 -35.92 15.54 20.64
N TYR A 32 -35.48 14.47 19.95
CA TYR A 32 -34.09 14.36 19.50
C TYR A 32 -33.76 15.32 18.36
N VAL A 33 -32.74 16.15 18.59
CA VAL A 33 -32.12 16.99 17.55
C VAL A 33 -30.70 16.44 17.26
N PRO A 34 -30.37 16.13 15.98
CA PRO A 34 -29.04 15.64 15.64
C PRO A 34 -27.95 16.69 15.92
N PRO A 35 -26.72 16.28 16.27
CA PRO A 35 -25.66 17.22 16.61
C PRO A 35 -25.22 18.05 15.40
N GLY A 36 -25.33 19.38 15.53
CA GLY A 36 -24.87 20.32 14.49
C GLY A 36 -23.36 20.31 14.27
N TYR A 37 -22.92 20.84 13.12
CA TYR A 37 -21.54 20.82 12.62
C TYR A 37 -20.46 21.14 13.67
N ASN A 38 -20.62 22.24 14.42
CA ASN A 38 -19.63 22.62 15.45
C ASN A 38 -19.51 21.56 16.56
N LYS A 39 -20.64 21.00 17.03
CA LYS A 39 -20.70 19.98 18.08
C LYS A 39 -20.09 18.66 17.63
N LEU A 40 -20.21 18.32 16.34
CA LEU A 40 -19.51 17.20 15.70
C LEU A 40 -18.00 17.46 15.65
N ARG A 41 -17.57 18.59 15.07
CA ARG A 41 -16.16 18.92 14.83
C ARG A 41 -15.33 19.13 16.12
N THR A 42 -15.93 19.58 17.22
CA THR A 42 -15.20 19.83 18.48
C THR A 42 -15.59 18.84 19.57
N THR A 43 -16.76 19.00 20.19
CA THR A 43 -17.12 18.28 21.43
C THR A 43 -17.22 16.77 21.25
N LEU A 44 -17.80 16.29 20.15
CA LEU A 44 -17.94 14.86 19.88
C LEU A 44 -16.63 14.26 19.35
N LEU A 45 -15.89 14.97 18.50
CA LEU A 45 -14.55 14.54 18.06
C LEU A 45 -13.58 14.38 19.25
N GLN A 46 -13.60 15.32 20.21
CA GLN A 46 -12.76 15.20 21.41
C GLN A 46 -13.19 14.01 22.28
N LYS A 47 -14.50 13.80 22.48
CA LYS A 47 -14.99 12.60 23.21
C LYS A 47 -14.60 11.29 22.53
N GLU A 48 -14.60 11.23 21.20
CA GLU A 48 -14.14 10.04 20.48
C GLU A 48 -12.61 9.86 20.59
N LYS A 49 -11.84 10.95 20.53
CA LYS A 49 -10.40 10.92 20.81
C LYS A 49 -10.11 10.40 22.23
N ASP A 50 -10.87 10.84 23.23
CA ASP A 50 -10.72 10.39 24.62
C ASP A 50 -11.14 8.92 24.80
N ASN A 51 -12.15 8.47 24.05
CA ASN A 51 -12.56 7.06 23.97
C ASN A 51 -11.45 6.19 23.35
N VAL A 52 -10.92 6.59 22.20
CA VAL A 52 -9.79 5.91 21.52
C VAL A 52 -8.56 5.88 22.42
N HIS A 53 -8.22 6.96 23.13
CA HIS A 53 -7.12 6.94 24.11
C HIS A 53 -7.33 5.87 25.19
N LYS A 54 -8.52 5.82 25.83
CA LYS A 54 -8.85 4.80 26.84
C LYS A 54 -8.76 3.37 26.31
N LEU A 55 -9.19 3.13 25.07
CA LEU A 55 -9.07 1.83 24.40
C LEU A 55 -7.61 1.47 24.05
N LEU A 56 -6.73 2.45 23.91
CA LEU A 56 -5.29 2.25 23.65
C LEU A 56 -4.46 2.08 24.94
N GLU A 57 -4.91 2.51 26.12
CA GLU A 57 -4.12 2.37 27.36
C GLU A 57 -3.68 0.92 27.68
N PRO A 58 -4.52 -0.12 27.52
CA PRO A 58 -4.09 -1.52 27.74
C PRO A 58 -3.05 -2.03 26.73
N LEU A 59 -2.94 -1.38 25.56
CA LEU A 59 -1.85 -1.66 24.62
C LEU A 59 -0.59 -0.88 25.03
N ARG A 60 -0.75 0.40 25.39
CA ARG A 60 0.32 1.30 25.85
C ARG A 60 1.06 0.78 27.07
N SER A 61 0.37 0.16 28.02
CA SER A 61 1.01 -0.46 29.19
C SER A 61 2.02 -1.56 28.79
N THR A 62 1.71 -2.36 27.76
CA THR A 62 2.59 -3.45 27.28
C THR A 62 3.81 -2.97 26.48
N TRP A 63 3.86 -1.69 26.06
CA TRP A 63 4.96 -1.15 25.25
C TRP A 63 6.31 -1.22 25.96
N LYS A 64 6.33 -1.16 27.31
CA LYS A 64 7.55 -1.30 28.13
C LYS A 64 8.14 -2.70 28.11
N GLU A 65 7.33 -3.72 27.84
CA GLU A 65 7.71 -5.14 27.88
C GLU A 65 7.93 -5.71 26.48
N LYS A 66 7.16 -5.24 25.49
CA LYS A 66 7.08 -5.82 24.14
C LYS A 66 7.73 -4.96 23.04
N CYS A 67 8.28 -3.81 23.42
CA CYS A 67 8.78 -2.75 22.53
C CYS A 67 7.70 -2.21 21.56
N VAL A 68 8.07 -1.19 20.79
CA VAL A 68 7.23 -0.61 19.73
C VAL A 68 8.09 -0.41 18.49
N THR A 69 7.64 -0.88 17.34
CA THR A 69 8.24 -0.55 16.05
C THR A 69 7.46 0.60 15.41
N ILE A 70 8.17 1.68 15.05
CA ILE A 70 7.59 2.73 14.21
C ILE A 70 7.89 2.37 12.76
N VAL A 71 6.85 1.98 12.02
CA VAL A 71 6.89 1.89 10.56
C VAL A 71 6.53 3.26 10.01
N SER A 72 7.36 3.79 9.13
CA SER A 72 6.99 4.93 8.28
C SER A 72 6.83 4.46 6.83
N ASP A 73 5.81 4.97 6.17
CA ASP A 73 5.56 4.85 4.74
C ASP A 73 5.45 6.27 4.16
N GLY A 74 5.94 6.47 2.95
CA GLY A 74 6.15 7.80 2.38
C GLY A 74 5.88 7.82 0.88
N TRP A 75 4.96 8.69 0.47
CA TRP A 75 4.65 8.92 -0.94
C TRP A 75 4.53 10.40 -1.24
N SER A 76 4.92 10.79 -2.45
CA SER A 76 4.69 12.15 -2.95
C SER A 76 3.44 12.15 -3.83
N ASP A 77 2.56 13.13 -3.65
CA ASP A 77 1.42 13.31 -4.55
C ASP A 77 1.88 13.82 -5.94
N PRO A 78 1.01 13.80 -6.98
CA PRO A 78 1.36 14.33 -8.30
C PRO A 78 1.74 15.82 -8.34
N THR A 79 1.50 16.57 -7.25
CA THR A 79 1.93 17.98 -7.06
C THR A 79 3.24 18.09 -6.28
N ARG A 80 3.95 16.97 -6.06
CA ARG A 80 5.20 16.82 -5.31
C ARG A 80 5.09 17.12 -3.80
N LYS A 81 3.89 17.06 -3.20
CA LYS A 81 3.75 17.19 -1.75
C LYS A 81 4.09 15.85 -1.07
N PRO A 82 5.05 15.81 -0.14
CA PRO A 82 5.34 14.59 0.62
C PRO A 82 4.25 14.33 1.65
N LEU A 83 3.73 13.11 1.65
CA LEU A 83 2.83 12.57 2.67
C LEU A 83 3.54 11.40 3.35
N ILE A 84 3.74 11.51 4.67
CA ILE A 84 4.39 10.48 5.48
C ILE A 84 3.36 9.89 6.43
N ASN A 85 3.06 8.61 6.22
CA ASN A 85 2.24 7.80 7.09
C ASN A 85 3.11 7.23 8.22
N PHE A 86 2.72 7.41 9.47
CA PHE A 86 3.36 6.76 10.62
C PHE A 86 2.42 5.70 11.19
N MET A 87 2.89 4.46 11.26
CA MET A 87 2.19 3.32 11.84
C MET A 87 3.04 2.71 12.96
N ALA A 88 2.64 2.93 14.21
CA ALA A 88 3.19 2.20 15.33
C ALA A 88 2.59 0.78 15.33
N THR A 89 3.44 -0.23 15.19
CA THR A 89 3.10 -1.65 15.26
C THR A 89 4.09 -2.37 16.18
N SER A 90 3.68 -3.46 16.82
CA SER A 90 4.66 -4.43 17.32
C SER A 90 5.22 -5.21 16.12
N ALA A 91 6.54 -5.23 15.98
CA ALA A 91 7.33 -5.92 14.95
C ALA A 91 7.43 -5.27 13.55
N ASN A 92 8.65 -4.78 13.26
CA ASN A 92 9.45 -4.95 12.04
C ASN A 92 9.55 -3.84 10.96
N CYS A 93 10.51 -2.93 11.17
CA CYS A 93 11.38 -2.27 10.15
C CYS A 93 12.86 -2.40 10.62
N LYS A 94 13.89 -2.39 9.73
CA LYS A 94 15.40 -2.15 10.05
C LYS A 94 16.80 0.52 9.97
N VAL A 95 17.04 1.38 8.89
CA VAL A 95 17.77 2.68 8.91
C VAL A 95 17.06 3.71 9.80
N ALA A 96 15.75 3.51 10.01
CA ALA A 96 14.96 4.21 11.01
C ALA A 96 15.16 3.69 12.46
N GLY A 97 16.10 2.78 12.73
CA GLY A 97 16.25 2.17 14.04
C GLY A 97 17.51 1.33 14.31
N GLU A 98 18.45 1.15 13.38
CA GLU A 98 19.89 1.11 13.71
C GLU A 98 20.30 2.42 14.37
N ILE A 99 19.72 3.53 13.90
CA ILE A 99 19.85 4.85 14.51
C ILE A 99 19.18 4.88 15.89
N ILE A 100 17.96 4.33 16.05
CA ILE A 100 17.28 4.25 17.36
C ILE A 100 17.99 3.25 18.28
N GLU A 101 18.46 2.09 17.82
CA GLU A 101 19.29 1.14 18.58
C GLU A 101 20.54 1.85 19.14
N SER A 102 21.21 2.68 18.33
CA SER A 102 22.39 3.45 18.76
C SER A 102 22.11 4.56 19.78
N GLN A 103 20.88 5.08 19.81
CA GLN A 103 20.48 6.23 20.64
C GLN A 103 19.65 5.82 21.86
N PHE A 104 19.02 4.64 21.81
CA PHE A 104 18.17 4.03 22.83
C PHE A 104 18.41 2.50 22.84
N PRO A 105 19.45 2.00 23.55
CA PRO A 105 19.89 0.59 23.49
C PRO A 105 18.91 -0.48 24.01
N HIS A 106 17.68 -0.09 24.35
CA HIS A 106 16.57 -0.95 24.79
C HIS A 106 15.44 -1.05 23.76
N ILE A 107 15.65 -0.54 22.54
CA ILE A 107 14.72 -0.62 21.41
C ILE A 107 15.42 -1.32 20.25
N CYS A 108 14.81 -2.39 19.70
CA CYS A 108 15.38 -3.16 18.59
C CYS A 108 14.66 -2.91 17.25
N TRP A 109 15.41 -3.04 16.16
CA TRP A 109 14.99 -2.83 14.77
C TRP A 109 15.14 -4.19 14.03
N THR A 110 14.19 -4.58 13.17
CA THR A 110 14.13 -5.90 12.48
C THR A 110 13.37 -5.78 11.16
N PRO A 111 13.82 -6.31 9.99
CA PRO A 111 13.33 -5.78 8.71
C PRO A 111 11.87 -6.05 8.44
N CYS A 112 11.20 -5.07 7.83
CA CYS A 112 9.95 -5.34 7.12
C CYS A 112 10.32 -6.36 6.04
N VAL A 113 9.95 -7.62 6.28
CA VAL A 113 10.38 -8.77 5.47
C VAL A 113 10.00 -8.55 4.00
N VAL A 114 8.85 -7.91 3.77
CA VAL A 114 8.35 -7.47 2.46
C VAL A 114 9.28 -6.46 1.79
N HIS A 115 9.85 -5.49 2.52
CA HIS A 115 10.81 -4.53 1.95
C HIS A 115 12.13 -5.20 1.57
N THR A 116 12.71 -6.02 2.45
CA THR A 116 13.95 -6.75 2.16
C THR A 116 13.78 -7.73 0.99
N HIS A 117 12.65 -8.43 0.92
CA HIS A 117 12.31 -9.24 -0.26
C HIS A 117 12.16 -8.37 -1.52
N ASN A 118 11.49 -7.21 -1.45
CA ASN A 118 11.35 -6.31 -2.61
C ASN A 118 12.72 -5.87 -3.16
N LEU A 119 13.64 -5.51 -2.26
CA LEU A 119 14.99 -5.07 -2.64
C LEU A 119 15.84 -6.23 -3.19
N ALA A 120 15.76 -7.42 -2.58
CA ALA A 120 16.42 -8.62 -3.10
C ALA A 120 15.90 -8.98 -4.51
N LEU A 121 14.58 -8.97 -4.71
CA LEU A 121 13.97 -9.26 -6.01
C LEU A 121 14.28 -8.17 -7.07
N LYS A 122 14.34 -6.88 -6.68
CA LYS A 122 14.83 -5.81 -7.56
C LYS A 122 16.30 -6.02 -7.94
N ASN A 123 17.17 -6.41 -7.01
CA ASN A 123 18.59 -6.69 -7.29
C ASN A 123 18.79 -7.91 -8.19
N ILE A 124 17.94 -8.95 -8.08
CA ILE A 124 17.95 -10.12 -8.97
C ILE A 124 17.49 -9.77 -10.39
N CYS A 125 16.51 -8.86 -10.54
CA CYS A 125 16.00 -8.46 -11.87
C CYS A 125 16.80 -7.32 -12.52
N LEU A 126 17.60 -6.57 -11.75
CA LEU A 126 18.47 -5.49 -12.21
C LEU A 126 19.89 -5.65 -11.62
N PRO A 127 20.60 -6.74 -11.92
CA PRO A 127 21.97 -6.94 -11.46
C PRO A 127 22.89 -5.88 -12.04
N ARG A 128 23.82 -5.39 -11.21
CA ARG A 128 24.95 -4.56 -11.65
C ARG A 128 26.14 -5.47 -11.93
N ASN A 129 26.81 -5.29 -13.06
CA ASN A 129 28.12 -5.89 -13.29
C ASN A 129 29.16 -5.11 -12.49
N VAL A 130 29.96 -5.81 -11.70
CA VAL A 130 31.13 -5.29 -10.97
C VAL A 130 32.21 -6.36 -10.96
N GLU A 131 33.48 -5.96 -10.88
CA GLU A 131 34.65 -6.86 -10.93
C GLU A 131 34.56 -8.03 -9.92
N THR A 132 33.88 -7.84 -8.79
CA THR A 132 33.68 -8.85 -7.74
C THR A 132 32.53 -9.82 -7.99
N ASN A 133 31.74 -9.67 -9.06
CA ASN A 133 30.60 -10.55 -9.35
C ASN A 133 30.49 -11.07 -10.79
N GLU A 134 31.48 -10.85 -11.65
CA GLU A 134 31.44 -11.12 -13.10
C GLU A 134 30.90 -12.53 -13.47
N LEU A 135 31.43 -13.59 -12.85
CA LEU A 135 30.96 -14.98 -13.07
C LEU A 135 29.47 -15.18 -12.74
N THR A 136 28.97 -14.50 -11.70
CA THR A 136 27.56 -14.54 -11.28
C THR A 136 26.69 -13.65 -12.17
N TYR A 137 27.25 -12.53 -12.67
CA TYR A 137 26.59 -11.64 -13.62
C TYR A 137 26.32 -12.37 -14.94
N GLU A 138 27.30 -13.08 -15.51
CA GLU A 138 27.09 -13.86 -16.75
C GLU A 138 26.01 -14.95 -16.59
N GLN A 139 25.99 -15.66 -15.45
CA GLN A 139 24.97 -16.68 -15.18
C GLN A 139 23.55 -16.10 -15.00
N CYS A 140 23.43 -14.84 -14.58
CA CYS A 140 22.15 -14.20 -14.26
C CYS A 140 21.70 -13.13 -15.29
N ARG A 141 22.54 -12.76 -16.27
CA ARG A 141 22.31 -11.65 -17.21
C ARG A 141 20.96 -11.76 -17.93
N TRP A 142 20.57 -12.97 -18.31
CA TRP A 142 19.30 -13.27 -18.98
C TRP A 142 18.05 -12.79 -18.20
N ILE A 143 18.10 -12.69 -16.87
CA ILE A 143 16.98 -12.19 -16.06
C ILE A 143 16.76 -10.69 -16.33
N LYS A 144 17.85 -9.94 -16.50
CA LYS A 144 17.82 -8.52 -16.85
C LYS A 144 17.28 -8.32 -18.26
N GLU A 145 17.78 -9.10 -19.22
CA GLU A 145 17.39 -9.05 -20.63
C GLU A 145 15.87 -9.31 -20.79
N VAL A 146 15.37 -10.37 -20.15
CA VAL A 146 13.93 -10.71 -20.12
C VAL A 146 13.07 -9.63 -19.42
N HIS A 147 13.62 -8.90 -18.44
CA HIS A 147 12.94 -7.75 -17.83
C HIS A 147 12.94 -6.51 -18.73
N GLU A 148 14.02 -6.26 -19.48
CA GLU A 148 14.09 -5.16 -20.44
C GLU A 148 13.13 -5.41 -21.63
N GLU A 149 12.97 -6.65 -22.09
CA GLU A 149 11.92 -7.07 -23.03
C GLU A 149 10.50 -6.88 -22.46
N GLU A 150 10.24 -7.32 -21.22
CA GLU A 150 8.95 -7.11 -20.51
C GLU A 150 8.58 -5.63 -20.52
N PHE A 151 9.51 -4.79 -20.08
CA PHE A 151 9.31 -3.35 -19.96
C PHE A 151 9.06 -2.69 -21.32
N ALA A 152 9.77 -3.12 -22.37
CA ALA A 152 9.56 -2.65 -23.75
C ALA A 152 8.17 -3.03 -24.29
N ILE A 153 7.77 -4.30 -24.16
CA ILE A 153 6.45 -4.80 -24.59
C ILE A 153 5.33 -4.07 -23.83
N LYS A 154 5.47 -3.93 -22.50
CA LYS A 154 4.53 -3.18 -21.66
C LYS A 154 4.39 -1.74 -22.15
N ASN A 155 5.50 -1.03 -22.37
CA ASN A 155 5.47 0.37 -22.76
C ASN A 155 4.89 0.55 -24.17
N PHE A 156 5.20 -0.34 -25.12
CA PHE A 156 4.61 -0.32 -26.46
C PHE A 156 3.09 -0.53 -26.42
N ILE A 157 2.58 -1.45 -25.59
CA ILE A 157 1.13 -1.64 -25.46
C ILE A 157 0.47 -0.44 -24.77
N MET A 158 1.07 0.06 -23.67
CA MET A 158 0.49 1.14 -22.86
C MET A 158 0.50 2.51 -23.55
N ASN A 159 1.52 2.82 -24.34
CA ASN A 159 1.69 4.14 -24.96
C ASN A 159 1.00 4.27 -26.34
N HIS A 160 0.58 3.16 -26.95
CA HIS A 160 -0.11 3.16 -28.23
C HIS A 160 -1.60 2.81 -28.06
N ASN A 161 -2.47 3.84 -28.05
CA ASN A 161 -3.92 3.73 -27.80
C ASN A 161 -4.61 2.57 -28.55
N MET A 162 -4.28 2.35 -29.82
CA MET A 162 -4.84 1.24 -30.61
C MET A 162 -4.39 -0.13 -30.08
N ARG A 163 -3.11 -0.29 -29.72
CA ARG A 163 -2.60 -1.54 -29.12
C ARG A 163 -3.21 -1.77 -27.74
N LEU A 164 -3.37 -0.73 -26.92
CA LEU A 164 -4.05 -0.82 -25.62
C LEU A 164 -5.54 -1.23 -25.75
N SER A 165 -6.25 -0.67 -26.74
CA SER A 165 -7.65 -1.00 -27.01
C SER A 165 -7.83 -2.46 -27.46
N ILE A 166 -6.98 -2.93 -28.38
CA ILE A 166 -7.01 -4.33 -28.83
C ILE A 166 -6.60 -5.25 -27.66
N PHE A 167 -5.56 -4.88 -26.89
CA PHE A 167 -5.09 -5.63 -25.71
C PHE A 167 -6.19 -5.83 -24.66
N THR A 168 -6.92 -4.77 -24.32
CA THR A 168 -8.02 -4.82 -23.35
C THR A 168 -9.28 -5.51 -23.88
N LYS A 169 -9.43 -5.65 -25.21
CA LYS A 169 -10.50 -6.44 -25.83
C LYS A 169 -10.25 -7.95 -25.79
N PHE A 170 -8.99 -8.39 -25.95
CA PHE A 170 -8.64 -9.80 -26.05
C PHE A 170 -8.00 -10.41 -24.79
N THR A 171 -7.65 -9.59 -23.78
CA THR A 171 -7.10 -10.10 -22.51
C THR A 171 -7.88 -9.55 -21.30
N PRO A 172 -8.25 -10.40 -20.31
CA PRO A 172 -8.90 -9.95 -19.08
C PRO A 172 -7.90 -9.40 -18.04
N LEU A 173 -6.59 -9.49 -18.32
CA LEU A 173 -5.53 -9.05 -17.42
C LEU A 173 -5.09 -7.63 -17.77
N ARG A 174 -5.11 -6.72 -16.81
CA ARG A 174 -4.45 -5.42 -16.96
C ARG A 174 -2.93 -5.56 -16.83
N LEU A 175 -2.19 -4.89 -17.71
CA LEU A 175 -0.79 -4.53 -17.46
C LEU A 175 -0.75 -3.55 -16.28
N LEU A 176 0.30 -3.62 -15.46
CA LEU A 176 0.49 -2.72 -14.34
C LEU A 176 1.37 -1.54 -14.76
N SER A 177 0.89 -0.32 -14.49
CA SER A 177 1.77 0.84 -14.38
C SER A 177 2.67 0.62 -13.16
N VAL A 178 3.92 0.26 -13.39
CA VAL A 178 4.90 0.06 -12.31
C VAL A 178 5.22 1.43 -11.70
N THR A 179 4.64 1.72 -10.54
CA THR A 179 5.11 2.77 -9.63
C THR A 179 6.16 2.17 -8.70
N ASP A 180 7.12 2.97 -8.25
CA ASP A 180 8.27 2.50 -7.45
C ASP A 180 7.89 1.76 -6.16
N THR A 181 6.69 2.08 -5.65
CA THR A 181 6.03 1.57 -4.45
C THR A 181 5.47 0.16 -4.56
N CYS A 182 5.32 -0.43 -5.77
CA CYS A 182 4.72 -1.75 -5.92
C CYS A 182 5.70 -2.90 -5.63
N PHE A 183 5.38 -3.72 -4.62
CA PHE A 183 6.13 -4.94 -4.28
C PHE A 183 6.20 -5.94 -5.44
N ALA A 184 7.40 -6.46 -5.71
CA ALA A 184 7.68 -7.52 -6.69
C ALA A 184 7.09 -7.29 -8.10
N SER A 185 6.93 -6.02 -8.49
CA SER A 185 6.25 -5.57 -9.71
C SER A 185 6.72 -6.30 -10.98
N ILE A 186 8.04 -6.42 -11.16
CA ILE A 186 8.68 -7.10 -12.30
C ILE A 186 8.22 -8.57 -12.39
N ILE A 187 8.26 -9.32 -11.29
CA ILE A 187 7.89 -10.74 -11.27
C ILE A 187 6.37 -10.93 -11.47
N VAL A 188 5.55 -10.02 -10.94
CA VAL A 188 4.11 -9.99 -11.20
C VAL A 188 3.81 -9.72 -12.68
N MET A 189 4.58 -8.83 -13.32
CA MET A 189 4.46 -8.52 -14.74
C MET A 189 4.94 -9.65 -15.64
N LEU A 190 6.12 -10.24 -15.38
CA LEU A 190 6.63 -11.42 -16.08
C LEU A 190 5.65 -12.60 -15.97
N LYS A 191 5.05 -12.83 -14.79
CA LYS A 191 4.00 -13.86 -14.61
C LYS A 191 2.74 -13.55 -15.43
N ARG A 192 2.36 -12.27 -15.58
CA ARG A 192 1.24 -11.84 -16.44
C ARG A 192 1.56 -12.02 -17.93
N LEU A 193 2.70 -11.55 -18.41
CA LEU A 193 3.13 -11.74 -19.81
C LEU A 193 3.23 -13.23 -20.17
N LYS A 194 3.75 -14.08 -19.26
CA LYS A 194 3.79 -15.54 -19.47
C LYS A 194 2.40 -16.16 -19.71
N LEU A 195 1.35 -15.67 -19.02
CA LEU A 195 -0.03 -16.15 -19.22
C LEU A 195 -0.62 -15.74 -20.57
N ILE A 196 -0.25 -14.57 -21.09
CA ILE A 196 -0.77 -14.04 -22.36
C ILE A 196 0.19 -14.22 -23.55
N LYS A 197 1.37 -14.83 -23.36
CA LYS A 197 2.39 -15.03 -24.41
C LYS A 197 1.81 -15.62 -25.69
N ARG A 198 0.93 -16.63 -25.59
CA ARG A 198 0.24 -17.23 -26.74
C ARG A 198 -0.66 -16.26 -27.51
N VAL A 199 -1.27 -15.28 -26.84
CA VAL A 199 -2.10 -14.24 -27.48
C VAL A 199 -1.20 -13.22 -28.19
N LEU A 200 -0.11 -12.80 -27.54
CA LEU A 200 0.86 -11.86 -28.12
C LEU A 200 1.58 -12.45 -29.35
N GLN A 201 1.93 -13.73 -29.34
CA GLN A 201 2.56 -14.44 -30.46
C GLN A 201 1.63 -14.67 -31.67
N VAL A 202 0.34 -14.36 -31.57
CA VAL A 202 -0.61 -14.36 -32.71
C VAL A 202 -0.72 -12.97 -33.35
N TRP A 203 -0.03 -11.95 -32.80
CA TRP A 203 -0.09 -10.55 -33.24
C TRP A 203 1.25 -10.02 -33.81
N SER A 204 2.26 -10.89 -33.89
CA SER A 204 3.55 -10.67 -34.56
C SER A 204 3.50 -11.23 -35.98
#